data_AF-A0A800EQ90-F1
#
_entry.id   AF-A0A800EQ90-F1
#
_cell.length_a   1.000
_cell.length_b   1.000
_cell.length_c   1.000
_cell.angle_alpha   90.00
_cell.angle_beta   90.00
_cell.angle_gamma   90.00
#
_symmetry.space_group_name_H-M   'P 1'
#
loop_
_entity.id
_entity.type
_entity.pdbx_description
1 polymer ?
#
loop_
_entity_poly.entity_id
_entity_poly.type
_entity_poly.pdbx_seq_one_letter_code
_entity_poly.pdbx_strand_id
1 'polypeptide(L)'
;MFSQSSGYRLVHKLSIDGPRVNGDAIGAELARVILATRADAVCVAGSVTDELFKQVIEVAHKAGCELLSLSRAWHVAGVVPLPRTCCGVHLTSLTQPGLQAHQLAFKRVTDVVCSGLGLIVIFPLLALLAIAVKTTSKGPVFFRQERVGRGGKRFMI
;
A
#
# COMPACT_ATOMS: atom_id res chain seq x y z
N MET A 1 -2.25 -1.26 17.88
CA MET A 1 -1.71 -2.22 18.86
C MET A 1 -0.38 -2.71 18.27
N PHE A 2 0.75 -2.15 18.71
CA PHE A 2 2.07 -2.53 18.18
C PHE A 2 2.50 -3.83 18.85
N SER A 3 2.57 -4.91 18.07
CA SER A 3 3.01 -6.24 18.49
C SER A 3 4.54 -6.26 18.69
N GLN A 4 5.02 -7.09 19.63
CA GLN A 4 6.42 -7.17 20.10
C GLN A 4 7.45 -7.67 19.06
N SER A 5 7.12 -7.79 17.78
CA SER A 5 8.02 -8.32 16.76
C SER A 5 9.04 -7.32 16.20
N SER A 6 8.98 -6.05 16.62
CA SER A 6 9.76 -4.95 16.02
C SER A 6 10.95 -4.47 16.84
N GLY A 7 11.25 -5.08 17.99
CA GLY A 7 12.31 -4.63 18.91
C GLY A 7 11.96 -3.39 19.76
N TYR A 8 10.75 -2.83 19.60
CA TYR A 8 10.27 -1.67 20.35
C TYR A 8 9.09 -2.00 21.27
N ARG A 9 9.05 -1.39 22.46
CA ARG A 9 7.92 -1.46 23.40
C ARG A 9 7.27 -0.08 23.52
N LEU A 10 5.96 0.00 23.30
CA LEU A 10 5.21 1.25 23.48
C LEU A 10 5.18 1.62 24.97
N VAL A 11 5.73 2.79 25.30
CA VAL A 11 5.77 3.30 26.69
C VAL A 11 4.78 4.44 26.93
N HIS A 12 4.43 5.21 25.90
CA HIS A 12 3.48 6.31 26.00
C HIS A 12 2.84 6.66 24.65
N LYS A 13 1.67 7.30 24.66
CA LYS A 13 0.99 7.80 23.47
C LYS A 13 0.60 9.26 23.67
N LEU A 14 1.09 10.13 22.79
CA LEU A 14 0.67 11.53 22.69
C LEU A 14 -0.29 11.70 21.50
N SER A 15 -1.32 12.53 21.67
CA SER A 15 -2.32 12.81 20.64
C SER A 15 -2.46 14.31 20.43
N ILE A 16 -2.41 14.74 19.18
CA ILE A 16 -2.49 16.14 18.78
C ILE A 16 -3.93 16.65 18.92
N ASP A 17 -4.93 15.80 18.67
CA ASP A 17 -6.35 16.13 18.81
C ASP A 17 -6.88 15.98 20.26
N GLY A 18 -5.97 15.86 21.24
CA GLY A 18 -6.34 15.68 22.65
C GLY A 18 -6.73 17.00 23.33
N PRO A 19 -7.51 16.95 24.44
CA PRO A 19 -8.02 18.14 25.12
C PRO A 19 -6.96 19.04 25.80
N ARG A 20 -5.66 18.77 25.62
CA ARG A 20 -4.56 19.41 26.35
C ARG A 20 -3.49 20.07 25.48
N VAL A 21 -3.72 20.20 24.18
CA VAL A 21 -2.62 20.45 23.24
C VAL A 21 -2.98 21.54 22.22
N ASN A 22 -2.60 22.78 22.51
CA ASN A 22 -2.36 23.78 21.45
C ASN A 22 -0.99 23.47 20.83
N GLY A 23 -0.84 23.63 19.51
CA GLY A 23 0.33 23.17 18.73
C GLY A 23 1.71 23.50 19.30
N ASP A 24 1.86 24.61 20.03
CA ASP A 24 3.13 25.02 20.67
C ASP A 24 3.49 24.24 21.95
N ALA A 25 2.53 23.53 22.56
CA ALA A 25 2.74 22.77 23.79
C ALA A 25 3.30 21.36 23.54
N ILE A 26 3.20 20.83 22.31
CA ILE A 26 3.54 19.43 22.00
C ILE A 26 5.02 19.17 22.18
N GLY A 27 5.89 20.06 21.70
CA GLY A 27 7.34 19.88 21.86
C GLY A 27 7.75 19.80 23.33
N ALA A 28 7.19 20.68 24.16
CA ALA A 28 7.45 20.68 25.60
C ALA A 28 6.87 19.45 26.33
N GLU A 29 5.70 18.98 25.90
CA GLU A 29 5.08 17.77 26.45
C GLU A 29 5.84 16.51 26.02
N LEU A 30 6.25 16.43 24.75
CA LEU A 30 7.09 15.37 24.23
C LEU A 30 8.40 15.26 25.00
N ALA A 31 9.08 16.39 25.23
CA ALA A 31 10.32 16.41 26.02
C ALA A 31 10.10 15.87 27.45
N ARG A 32 9.01 16.29 28.10
CA ARG A 32 8.65 15.78 29.44
C ARG A 32 8.38 14.27 29.43
N VAL A 33 7.65 13.78 28.43
CA VAL A 33 7.34 12.35 28.31
C VAL A 33 8.60 11.54 28.07
N ILE A 34 9.50 11.99 27.19
CA ILE A 34 10.76 11.29 26.91
C ILE A 34 11.57 11.15 28.20
N LEU A 35 11.70 12.22 28.97
CA LEU A 35 12.44 12.21 30.24
C LEU A 35 11.76 11.31 31.30
N ALA A 36 10.43 11.38 31.41
CA ALA A 36 9.68 10.60 32.40
C ALA A 36 9.69 9.10 32.09
N THR A 37 9.64 8.74 30.81
CA THR A 37 9.55 7.34 30.37
C THR A 37 10.91 6.73 30.02
N ARG A 38 11.95 7.55 29.89
CA ARG A 38 13.26 7.18 29.34
C ARG A 38 13.10 6.49 27.98
N ALA A 39 12.31 7.10 27.11
CA ALA A 39 12.10 6.57 25.76
C ALA A 39 13.35 6.76 24.91
N ASP A 40 13.78 5.71 24.22
CA ASP A 40 14.93 5.75 23.30
C ASP A 40 14.52 5.99 21.85
N ALA A 41 13.21 5.95 21.56
CA ALA A 41 12.65 6.19 20.24
C ALA A 41 11.29 6.91 20.30
N VAL A 42 11.04 7.77 19.32
CA VAL A 42 9.79 8.52 19.11
C VAL A 42 9.21 8.11 17.77
N CYS A 43 7.93 7.71 17.76
CA CYS A 43 7.24 7.31 16.53
C CYS A 43 6.12 8.30 16.20
N VAL A 44 6.18 8.94 15.03
CA VAL A 44 5.15 9.82 14.50
C VAL A 44 4.20 9.00 13.64
N ALA A 45 2.96 8.87 14.09
CA ALA A 45 1.91 8.14 13.38
C ALA A 45 0.77 9.10 12.98
N GLY A 46 0.64 9.39 11.70
CA GLY A 46 -0.42 10.25 11.16
C GLY A 46 0.08 11.44 10.35
N SER A 47 -0.84 12.32 9.99
CA SER A 47 -0.51 13.57 9.29
C SER A 47 -0.23 14.63 10.34
N VAL A 48 0.98 15.19 10.34
CA VAL A 48 1.39 16.32 11.18
C VAL A 48 1.73 17.50 10.30
N THR A 49 1.53 18.72 10.78
CA THR A 49 1.96 19.93 10.07
C THR A 49 3.49 20.02 10.04
N ASP A 50 4.05 20.67 9.03
CA ASP A 50 5.51 20.82 8.89
C ASP A 50 6.16 21.47 10.13
N GLU A 51 5.48 22.46 10.72
CA GLU A 51 5.95 23.16 11.91
C GLU A 51 6.04 22.21 13.11
N LEU A 52 5.00 21.40 13.31
CA LEU A 52 4.98 20.40 14.37
C LEU A 52 6.01 19.29 14.13
N PHE A 53 6.18 18.86 12.88
CA PHE A 53 7.17 17.85 12.52
C PHE A 53 8.59 18.32 12.82
N LYS A 54 8.93 19.58 12.50
CA LYS A 54 10.21 20.19 12.88
C LYS A 54 10.42 20.19 14.39
N GLN A 55 9.42 20.61 15.16
CA GLN A 55 9.50 20.60 16.63
C GLN A 55 9.75 19.20 17.19
N VAL A 56 9.05 18.17 16.66
CA VAL A 56 9.25 16.78 17.08
C VAL A 56 10.67 16.29 16.74
N ILE A 57 11.19 16.62 15.55
CA ILE A 57 12.57 16.30 15.16
C ILE A 57 13.57 16.92 16.13
N GLU A 58 13.43 18.22 16.41
CA GLU A 58 14.37 18.92 17.29
C GLU A 58 14.38 18.35 18.70
N VAL A 59 13.20 18.07 19.27
CA VAL A 59 13.09 17.53 20.62
C VAL A 59 13.63 16.10 20.70
N ALA A 60 13.26 15.23 19.75
CA ALA A 60 13.78 13.87 19.70
C ALA A 60 15.31 13.84 19.54
N HIS A 61 15.85 14.68 18.64
CA HIS A 61 17.29 14.78 18.41
C HIS A 61 18.05 15.28 19.65
N LYS A 62 17.55 16.34 20.31
CA LYS A 62 18.14 16.86 21.56
C LYS A 62 18.12 15.84 22.70
N ALA A 63 17.10 14.98 22.73
CA ALA A 63 16.98 13.92 23.72
C ALA A 63 17.77 12.65 23.36
N GLY A 64 18.39 12.59 22.17
CA GLY A 64 19.10 11.40 21.70
C GLY A 64 18.18 10.24 21.29
N CYS A 65 16.89 10.50 21.06
CA CYS A 65 15.93 9.47 20.65
C CYS A 65 15.97 9.25 19.14
N GLU A 66 15.82 8.00 18.71
CA GLU A 66 15.58 7.65 17.31
C GLU A 66 14.17 8.12 16.88
N LEU A 67 14.08 8.87 15.78
CA LEU A 67 12.78 9.31 15.25
C LEU A 67 12.31 8.41 14.09
N LEU A 68 11.17 7.77 14.30
CA LEU A 68 10.49 6.91 13.33
C LEU A 68 9.23 7.62 12.82
N SER A 69 8.93 7.57 11.52
CA SER A 69 7.70 8.15 10.97
C SER A 69 6.92 7.13 10.14
N LEU A 70 5.66 6.93 10.50
CA LEU A 70 4.71 6.09 9.77
C LEU A 70 3.93 6.97 8.80
N SER A 71 4.58 7.34 7.69
CA SER A 71 3.93 8.15 6.65
C SER A 71 2.79 7.38 5.95
N ARG A 72 1.67 8.08 5.80
CA ARG A 72 0.28 7.63 5.61
C ARG A 72 -0.05 7.03 4.23
N ALA A 73 0.79 6.15 3.69
CA ALA A 73 0.54 5.53 2.37
C ALA A 73 -0.38 4.30 2.41
N TRP A 74 -0.95 3.92 3.56
CA TRP A 74 -1.72 2.68 3.69
C TRP A 74 -3.16 2.69 3.14
N HIS A 75 -3.70 3.83 2.70
CA HIS A 75 -5.12 3.91 2.29
C HIS A 75 -5.38 4.27 0.82
N VAL A 76 -4.35 4.41 -0.02
CA VAL A 76 -4.52 4.61 -1.47
C VAL A 76 -4.29 3.27 -2.18
N ALA A 77 -5.39 2.53 -2.37
CA ALA A 77 -5.55 1.39 -3.28
C ALA A 77 -4.27 0.69 -3.77
N GLY A 78 -3.70 -0.20 -2.95
CA GLY A 78 -2.74 -1.22 -3.41
C GLY A 78 -1.32 -0.74 -3.73
N VAL A 79 -0.92 0.49 -3.38
CA VAL A 79 0.45 0.96 -3.59
C VAL A 79 1.31 0.63 -2.37
N VAL A 80 2.35 -0.19 -2.56
CA VAL A 80 3.40 -0.41 -1.54
C VAL A 80 4.46 0.69 -1.72
N PRO A 81 4.54 1.69 -0.83
CA PRO A 81 5.54 2.75 -0.93
C PRO A 81 6.93 2.18 -0.70
N LEU A 82 7.86 2.48 -1.60
CA LEU A 82 9.27 2.13 -1.42
C LEU A 82 10.07 3.41 -1.18
N PRO A 83 10.84 3.51 -0.08
CA PRO A 83 11.72 4.64 0.14
C PRO A 83 12.83 4.64 -0.90
N ARG A 84 13.09 5.80 -1.50
CA ARG A 84 14.19 6.05 -2.42
C ARG A 84 14.89 7.34 -2.00
N THR A 85 16.20 7.29 -1.83
CA THR A 85 16.99 8.50 -1.60
C THR A 85 17.59 8.93 -2.94
N CYS A 86 17.27 10.14 -3.39
CA CYS A 86 17.90 10.77 -4.55
C CYS A 86 18.43 12.14 -4.13
N CYS A 87 19.72 12.41 -4.38
CA CYS A 87 20.36 13.69 -4.05
C CYS A 87 20.19 14.14 -2.58
N GLY A 88 20.18 13.19 -1.63
CA GLY A 88 19.98 13.50 -0.21
C GLY A 88 18.53 13.82 0.18
N VAL A 89 17.58 13.76 -0.77
CA VAL A 89 16.16 13.95 -0.51
C VAL A 89 15.48 12.58 -0.38
N HIS A 90 14.68 12.41 0.68
CA HIS A 90 13.86 11.23 0.88
C HIS A 90 12.61 11.30 -0.01
N LEU A 91 12.59 10.50 -1.06
CA LEU A 91 11.46 10.34 -1.97
C LEU A 91 10.69 9.07 -1.63
N THR A 92 9.37 9.15 -1.68
CA THR A 92 8.50 7.98 -1.56
C THR A 92 7.98 7.62 -2.94
N SER A 93 8.37 6.46 -3.46
CA SER A 93 7.84 5.99 -4.74
C SER A 93 6.37 5.60 -4.57
N LEU A 94 5.47 6.34 -5.22
CA LEU A 94 4.02 6.08 -5.23
C LEU A 94 3.58 5.22 -6.42
N THR A 95 4.53 4.76 -7.23
CA THR A 95 4.27 3.87 -8.36
C THR A 95 4.70 2.45 -7.99
N GLN A 96 3.85 1.46 -8.28
CA GLN A 96 4.25 0.07 -8.18
C GLN A 96 5.40 -0.20 -9.15
N PRO A 97 6.49 -0.85 -8.72
CA PRO A 97 7.49 -1.34 -9.66
C PRO A 97 6.80 -2.27 -10.65
N GLY A 98 6.76 -1.87 -11.93
CA GLY A 98 6.23 -2.71 -13.00
C GLY A 98 7.10 -3.96 -13.16
N LEU A 99 6.50 -5.05 -13.64
CA LEU A 99 7.26 -6.24 -14.01
C LEU A 99 8.33 -5.88 -15.05
N GLN A 100 9.53 -6.42 -14.90
CA GLN A 100 10.57 -6.28 -15.90
C GLN A 100 10.14 -6.94 -17.21
N ALA A 101 10.75 -6.54 -18.33
CA ALA A 101 10.39 -7.04 -19.66
C ALA A 101 10.43 -8.57 -19.74
N HIS A 102 11.44 -9.21 -19.13
CA HIS A 102 11.56 -10.67 -19.12
C HIS A 102 10.46 -11.35 -18.29
N GLN A 103 10.04 -10.73 -17.17
CA GLN A 103 8.96 -11.26 -16.33
C GLN A 103 7.61 -11.14 -17.02
N LEU A 104 7.38 -10.05 -17.76
CA LEU A 104 6.18 -9.88 -18.60
C LEU A 104 6.13 -10.91 -19.73
N ALA A 105 7.27 -11.20 -20.37
CA ALA A 105 7.36 -12.23 -21.39
C ALA A 105 7.03 -13.62 -20.81
N PHE A 106 7.64 -13.97 -19.67
CA PHE A 106 7.34 -15.23 -18.99
C PHE A 106 5.87 -15.35 -18.60
N LYS A 107 5.29 -14.30 -17.97
CA LYS A 107 3.87 -14.25 -17.63
C LYS A 107 2.98 -14.49 -18.85
N ARG A 108 3.33 -13.89 -20.00
CA ARG A 108 2.55 -14.06 -21.23
C ARG A 108 2.58 -15.49 -21.74
N VAL A 109 3.76 -16.14 -21.71
CA VAL A 109 3.89 -17.56 -22.09
C VAL A 109 3.04 -18.42 -21.18
N THR A 110 3.17 -18.25 -19.86
CA THR A 110 2.39 -19.01 -18.87
C THR A 110 0.89 -18.81 -19.07
N ASP A 111 0.43 -17.58 -19.28
CA ASP A 111 -0.99 -17.29 -19.50
C ASP A 111 -1.54 -18.02 -20.73
N VAL A 112 -0.81 -18.01 -21.84
CA VAL A 112 -1.23 -18.67 -23.09
C VAL A 112 -1.23 -20.19 -22.94
N VAL A 113 -0.18 -20.76 -22.35
CA VAL A 113 -0.06 -22.22 -22.18
C VAL A 113 -1.12 -22.74 -21.19
N CYS A 114 -1.23 -22.13 -20.01
CA CYS A 114 -2.18 -22.56 -18.99
C CYS A 114 -3.64 -22.37 -19.44
N SER A 115 -3.97 -21.25 -20.11
CA SER A 115 -5.32 -21.06 -20.65
C SER A 115 -5.64 -22.01 -21.79
N GLY A 116 -4.68 -22.29 -22.68
CA GLY A 116 -4.85 -23.26 -23.77
C GLY A 116 -5.10 -24.69 -23.25
N LEU A 117 -4.28 -25.15 -22.31
CA LEU A 117 -4.47 -26.46 -21.67
C LEU A 117 -5.79 -26.53 -20.90
N GLY A 118 -6.12 -25.48 -20.13
CA GLY A 118 -7.39 -25.38 -19.42
C GLY A 118 -8.59 -25.47 -20.36
N LEU A 119 -8.55 -24.74 -21.48
CA LEU A 119 -9.60 -24.77 -22.50
C LEU A 119 -9.79 -26.16 -23.11
N ILE A 120 -8.71 -26.88 -23.44
CA ILE A 120 -8.80 -28.24 -23.99
C ILE A 120 -9.49 -29.18 -23.00
N VAL A 121 -9.12 -29.10 -21.72
CA VAL A 121 -9.68 -29.95 -20.66
C VAL A 121 -11.18 -29.68 -20.46
N ILE A 122 -11.60 -28.41 -20.45
CA ILE A 122 -13.00 -28.04 -20.20
C ILE A 122 -13.86 -27.95 -21.48
N PHE A 123 -13.25 -28.06 -22.66
CA PHE A 123 -13.91 -27.96 -23.96
C PHE A 123 -15.19 -28.82 -24.09
N PRO A 124 -15.20 -30.13 -23.74
CA PRO A 124 -16.40 -30.94 -23.89
C PRO A 124 -17.58 -30.40 -23.06
N LEU A 125 -17.31 -29.90 -21.85
CA LEU A 125 -18.33 -29.28 -21.00
C LEU A 125 -18.84 -27.97 -21.61
N LEU A 126 -17.95 -27.12 -22.11
CA LEU A 126 -18.33 -25.86 -22.77
C LEU A 126 -19.18 -26.12 -24.03
N ALA A 127 -18.88 -27.16 -24.79
CA ALA A 127 -19.66 -27.55 -25.97
C ALA A 127 -21.08 -27.98 -25.59
N LEU A 128 -21.24 -28.79 -24.54
CA LEU A 128 -22.55 -29.19 -24.04
C LEU A 128 -23.38 -27.98 -23.58
N LEU A 129 -22.75 -27.06 -22.84
CA LEU A 129 -23.40 -25.82 -22.40
C LEU A 129 -23.81 -24.93 -23.58
N ALA A 130 -22.95 -24.80 -24.61
CA ALA A 130 -23.25 -24.04 -25.81
C ALA A 130 -24.48 -24.60 -26.55
N ILE A 131 -24.58 -25.92 -26.68
CA ILE A 131 -25.74 -26.58 -27.27
C ILE A 131 -26.99 -26.30 -26.43
N ALA A 132 -26.92 -26.47 -25.11
CA ALA A 132 -28.04 -26.23 -24.21
C ALA A 132 -28.56 -24.79 -24.28
N VAL A 133 -27.66 -23.80 -24.31
CA VAL A 133 -28.06 -22.39 -24.49
C VAL A 133 -28.75 -22.17 -25.83
N LYS A 134 -28.24 -22.78 -26.91
CA LYS A 134 -28.80 -22.58 -28.25
C LYS A 134 -30.16 -23.25 -28.45
N THR A 135 -30.42 -24.35 -27.75
CA THR A 135 -31.73 -25.04 -27.80
C THR A 135 -32.76 -24.41 -26.88
N THR A 136 -32.33 -23.75 -25.78
CA THR A 136 -33.23 -23.12 -24.80
C THR A 136 -33.46 -21.62 -25.02
N SER A 137 -32.57 -20.93 -25.75
CA SER A 137 -32.64 -19.50 -26.01
C SER A 137 -32.43 -19.16 -27.48
N LYS A 138 -33.15 -18.13 -27.98
CA LYS A 138 -32.95 -17.57 -29.32
C LYS A 138 -31.66 -16.73 -29.43
N GLY A 139 -31.03 -16.38 -28.30
CA GLY A 139 -29.87 -15.51 -28.23
C GLY A 139 -28.55 -16.13 -28.73
N PRO A 140 -27.48 -15.32 -28.80
CA PRO A 140 -26.12 -15.82 -29.02
C PRO A 140 -25.59 -16.55 -27.77
N VAL A 141 -24.71 -17.54 -27.97
CA VAL A 141 -24.08 -18.28 -26.87
C VAL A 141 -23.10 -17.41 -26.07
N PHE A 142 -22.44 -16.45 -26.74
CA PHE A 142 -21.45 -15.58 -26.12
C PHE A 142 -22.01 -14.17 -25.92
N PHE A 143 -21.86 -13.67 -24.69
CA PHE A 143 -22.02 -12.25 -24.37
C PHE A 143 -20.71 -11.50 -24.67
N ARG A 144 -20.81 -10.21 -25.04
CA ARG A 144 -19.64 -9.37 -25.32
C ARG A 144 -19.73 -8.07 -24.55
N GLN A 145 -18.71 -7.75 -23.74
CA GLN A 145 -18.61 -6.49 -23.00
C GLN A 145 -17.27 -5.79 -23.24
N GLU A 146 -17.30 -4.48 -23.52
CA GLU A 146 -16.08 -3.68 -23.65
C GLU A 146 -15.43 -3.43 -22.28
N ARG A 147 -14.11 -3.64 -22.20
CA ARG A 147 -13.28 -3.37 -21.03
C ARG A 147 -12.01 -2.64 -21.45
N VAL A 148 -11.49 -1.77 -20.56
CA VAL A 148 -10.19 -1.11 -20.73
C VAL A 148 -9.10 -2.08 -20.28
N GLY A 149 -8.19 -2.43 -21.19
CA GLY A 149 -7.09 -3.36 -20.99
C GLY A 149 -5.73 -2.69 -20.88
N ARG A 150 -4.67 -3.46 -21.19
CA ARG A 150 -3.28 -3.01 -21.04
C ARG A 150 -2.99 -1.73 -21.83
N GLY A 151 -2.42 -0.73 -21.15
CA GLY A 151 -2.06 0.55 -21.75
C GLY A 151 -3.27 1.37 -22.22
N GLY A 152 -4.44 1.17 -21.61
CA GLY A 152 -5.67 1.88 -21.97
C GLY A 152 -6.37 1.34 -23.23
N LYS A 153 -5.83 0.28 -23.86
CA LYS A 153 -6.42 -0.31 -25.06
C LYS A 153 -7.69 -1.08 -24.71
N ARG A 154 -8.79 -0.79 -25.39
CA ARG A 154 -10.07 -1.45 -25.17
C ARG A 154 -10.08 -2.86 -25.79
N PHE A 155 -10.77 -3.79 -25.15
CA PHE A 155 -10.99 -5.15 -25.64
C PHE A 155 -12.37 -5.67 -25.22
N MET A 156 -12.89 -6.65 -25.94
CA MET A 156 -14.16 -7.31 -25.60
C MET A 156 -13.87 -8.58 -24.79
N ILE A 157 -14.57 -8.75 -23.68
CA ILE A 157 -14.70 -10.02 -22.96
C ILE A 157 -15.98 -10.73 -23.36
#